data_AF-A0A3L7AIW8-F1
#
_entry.id   AF-A0A3L7AIW8-F1
#
_cell.length_a   1.000
_cell.length_b   1.000
_cell.length_c   1.000
_cell.angle_alpha   90.00
_cell.angle_beta   90.00
_cell.angle_gamma   90.00
#
_symmetry.space_group_name_H-M   'P 1'
#
loop_
_entity.id
_entity.type
_entity.pdbx_description
1 polymer ?
#
loop_
_entity_poly.entity_id
_entity_poly.type
_entity_poly.pdbx_seq_one_letter_code
_entity_poly.pdbx_strand_id
1 'polypeptide(L)' 'MPAPAMRFMRGEPTEEEIAAVSAVLTLVLAEEGARAERSEPANVSAWTRSQRAIRPVVQPGAGRWRGFSG' A
#
# COMPACT_ATOMS: atom_id res chain seq x y z
N MET A 1 -19.53 7.85 7.20
CA MET A 1 -19.15 8.89 8.17
C MET A 1 -18.41 9.95 7.38
N PRO A 2 -18.90 11.20 7.22
CA PRO A 2 -18.02 12.21 6.65
C PRO A 2 -16.77 12.30 7.54
N ALA A 3 -15.58 12.19 6.92
CA ALA A 3 -14.30 12.38 7.58
C ALA A 3 -14.25 13.80 8.19
N PRO A 4 -13.47 14.03 9.27
CA PRO A 4 -13.55 15.28 10.01
C PRO A 4 -13.22 16.48 9.12
N ALA A 5 -14.15 17.44 9.10
CA ALA A 5 -13.82 18.84 8.84
C ALA A 5 -12.72 19.25 9.83
N MET A 6 -11.70 19.95 9.33
CA MET A 6 -10.55 20.40 10.11
C MET A 6 -10.98 21.08 11.42
N ARG A 7 -10.35 20.71 12.55
CA ARG A 7 -10.69 21.25 13.87
C ARG A 7 -9.49 21.93 14.50
N PHE A 8 -9.62 23.20 14.83
CA PHE A 8 -8.66 23.94 15.64
C PHE A 8 -8.89 23.64 17.12
N MET A 9 -7.86 23.16 17.83
CA MET A 9 -7.98 22.75 19.23
C MET A 9 -7.65 23.85 20.24
N ARG A 10 -6.92 24.88 19.83
CA ARG A 10 -6.48 26.01 20.65
C ARG A 10 -6.34 27.24 19.78
N GLY A 11 -6.60 28.41 20.37
CA GLY A 11 -6.56 29.70 19.69
C GLY A 11 -7.84 29.99 18.92
N GLU A 12 -7.97 31.24 18.49
CA GLU A 12 -9.04 31.71 17.61
C GLU A 12 -8.36 32.24 16.35
N PRO A 13 -8.06 31.36 15.38
CA PRO A 13 -7.37 31.77 14.17
C PRO A 13 -8.26 32.74 13.38
N THR A 14 -7.62 33.72 12.79
CA THR A 14 -8.29 34.68 11.91
C THR A 14 -8.79 33.98 10.64
N GLU A 15 -9.77 34.59 9.96
CA GLU A 15 -10.29 34.07 8.69
C GLU A 15 -9.18 33.91 7.64
N GLU A 16 -8.22 34.82 7.63
CA GLU A 16 -7.06 34.79 6.72
C GLU A 16 -6.17 33.56 6.99
N GLU A 17 -5.87 33.27 8.26
CA GLU A 17 -5.08 32.09 8.63
C GLU A 17 -5.80 30.78 8.29
N ILE A 18 -7.12 30.72 8.53
CA ILE A 18 -7.95 29.57 8.15
C ILE A 18 -7.91 29.38 6.62
N ALA A 19 -8.05 30.46 5.86
CA ALA A 19 -8.00 30.42 4.40
C ALA A 19 -6.62 29.96 3.90
N ALA A 20 -5.53 30.48 4.47
CA ALA A 20 -4.17 30.11 4.11
C ALA A 20 -3.91 28.61 4.33
N VAL A 21 -4.24 28.08 5.52
CA VAL A 21 -4.04 26.65 5.83
C VAL A 21 -4.92 25.76 4.94
N SER A 22 -6.17 26.17 4.71
CA SER A 22 -7.08 25.43 3.84
C SER A 22 -6.57 25.37 2.39
N ALA A 23 -6.03 26.48 1.88
CA ALA A 23 -5.46 26.54 0.54
C ALA A 23 -4.25 25.62 0.38
N VAL A 24 -3.32 25.64 1.36
CA VAL A 24 -2.15 24.76 1.37
C VAL A 24 -2.55 23.29 1.38
N LEU A 25 -3.47 22.91 2.27
CA LEU A 25 -3.92 21.51 2.36
C LEU A 25 -4.66 21.06 1.10
N THR A 26 -5.48 21.93 0.51
CA THR A 26 -6.17 21.63 -0.74
C THR A 26 -5.18 21.40 -1.88
N LEU A 27 -4.14 22.24 -1.98
CA LEU A 27 -3.08 22.09 -2.98
C LEU A 27 -2.33 20.76 -2.81
N VAL A 28 -1.88 20.44 -1.60
CA VAL A 28 -1.14 19.20 -1.31
C VAL A 28 -2.00 17.97 -1.62
N LEU A 29 -3.28 17.98 -1.24
CA LEU A 29 -4.19 16.86 -1.54
C LEU A 29 -4.44 16.70 -3.04
N ALA A 30 -4.54 17.79 -3.79
CA ALA A 30 -4.68 17.75 -5.25
C ALA A 30 -3.41 17.18 -5.91
N GLU A 31 -2.22 17.59 -5.45
CA GLU A 31 -0.95 17.07 -5.95
C GLU A 31 -0.78 15.58 -5.66
N GLU A 32 -1.09 15.13 -4.45
CA GLU A 32 -1.03 13.71 -4.08
C GLU A 32 -2.09 12.88 -4.82
N GLY A 33 -3.29 13.41 -5.04
CA GLY A 33 -4.30 12.79 -5.89
C GLY A 33 -3.80 12.59 -7.32
N ALA A 34 -3.25 13.65 -7.94
CA ALA A 34 -2.67 13.58 -9.28
C ALA A 34 -1.44 12.66 -9.35
N ARG A 35 -0.68 12.52 -8.26
CA ARG A 35 0.43 11.55 -8.17
C ARG A 35 -0.08 10.11 -8.07
N ALA A 36 -1.13 9.88 -7.30
CA ALA A 36 -1.77 8.57 -7.19
C ALA A 36 -2.37 8.13 -8.53
N GLU A 37 -3.03 9.04 -9.25
CA GLU A 37 -3.58 8.77 -10.59
C GLU A 37 -2.49 8.48 -11.64
N ARG A 38 -1.34 9.17 -11.54
CA ARG A 38 -0.18 8.92 -12.42
C ARG A 38 0.61 7.67 -12.05
N SER A 39 0.42 7.14 -10.86
CA SER A 39 1.08 5.89 -10.46
C SER A 39 0.40 4.76 -11.23
N GLU A 40 1.12 4.15 -12.18
CA GLU A 40 0.61 2.98 -12.89
C GLU A 40 0.14 1.90 -11.89
N PRO A 41 -0.90 1.12 -12.21
CA PRO A 41 -1.30 -0.01 -11.38
C PRO A 41 -0.05 -0.82 -11.07
N ALA A 42 0.18 -1.14 -9.79
CA ALA A 42 1.40 -1.78 -9.33
C ALA A 42 1.72 -2.99 -10.22
N ASN A 43 2.65 -2.78 -11.16
CA ASN A 43 3.02 -3.80 -12.13
C ASN A 43 3.48 -5.01 -11.31
N VAL A 44 2.84 -6.16 -11.51
CA VAL A 44 3.17 -7.39 -10.77
C VAL A 44 4.67 -7.62 -10.95
N SER A 45 5.42 -7.53 -9.85
CA SER A 45 6.87 -7.58 -9.93
C SER A 45 7.34 -8.88 -10.60
N ALA A 46 8.47 -8.84 -11.30
CA ALA A 46 9.04 -10.05 -11.90
C ALA A 46 9.23 -11.17 -10.85
N TRP A 47 9.58 -10.79 -9.61
CA TRP A 47 9.61 -11.68 -8.46
C TRP A 47 8.26 -12.34 -8.21
N THR A 48 7.19 -11.55 -8.03
CA THR A 48 5.81 -12.05 -7.81
C THR A 48 5.35 -12.97 -8.94
N ARG A 49 5.62 -12.61 -10.21
CA ARG A 49 5.29 -13.46 -11.37
C ARG A 49 6.06 -14.78 -11.37
N SER A 50 7.31 -14.77 -10.88
CA SER A 50 8.18 -15.95 -10.85
C SER A 50 7.97 -16.85 -9.62
N GLN A 51 7.15 -16.43 -8.64
CA GLN A 51 6.89 -17.24 -7.46
C GLN A 51 6.31 -18.60 -7.84
N ARG A 52 6.95 -19.66 -7.37
CA ARG A 52 6.51 -21.05 -7.55
C ARG A 52 5.79 -21.51 -6.28
N ALA A 53 4.89 -22.48 -6.44
CA ALA A 53 4.27 -23.13 -5.30
C ALA A 53 5.34 -23.75 -4.38
N ILE A 54 5.15 -23.59 -3.07
CA ILE A 54 6.02 -24.21 -2.07
C ILE A 54 5.92 -25.73 -2.22
N ARG A 55 7.07 -26.40 -2.18
CA ARG A 55 7.13 -27.86 -2.25
C ARG A 55 6.32 -28.47 -1.09
N PRO A 56 5.44 -29.45 -1.35
CA PRO A 56 4.73 -30.13 -0.29
C PRO A 56 5.69 -30.89 0.63
N VAL A 57 5.26 -31.11 1.88
CA VAL A 57 6.01 -31.86 2.88
C VAL A 57 6.31 -33.27 2.36
N VAL A 58 7.56 -33.73 2.55
CA VAL A 58 7.95 -35.10 2.24
C VAL A 58 7.31 -36.03 3.25
N GLN A 59 6.49 -36.97 2.76
CA GLN A 59 5.91 -38.02 3.59
C GLN A 59 6.89 -39.20 3.68
N PRO A 60 7.46 -39.51 4.86
CA PRO A 60 8.34 -40.65 5.03
C PRO A 60 7.56 -41.97 4.84
N GLY A 61 8.21 -43.00 4.28
CA GLY A 61 7.63 -44.34 4.13
C GLY A 61 8.39 -45.24 3.15
N ALA A 62 8.18 -46.55 3.26
CA ALA A 62 8.74 -47.52 2.32
C ALA A 62 8.28 -47.21 0.88
N GLY A 63 9.22 -47.12 -0.06
CA GLY A 63 8.96 -46.75 -1.46
C GLY A 63 8.66 -45.26 -1.72
N ARG A 64 8.70 -44.39 -0.68
CA ARG A 64 8.39 -42.95 -0.80
C ARG A 64 9.62 -42.07 -1.01
N TRP A 65 10.80 -42.61 -0.73
CA TRP A 65 12.08 -42.02 -1.09
C TRP A 65 12.47 -42.49 -2.50
N ARG A 66 13.13 -41.63 -3.30
CA ARG A 66 13.74 -42.10 -4.55
C ARG A 66 14.75 -43.17 -4.18
N GLY A 67 14.41 -44.43 -4.48
CA GLY A 67 15.28 -45.56 -4.23
C GLY A 67 16.58 -45.35 -4.99
N PHE A 68 17.69 -45.32 -4.27
CA PHE A 68 19.00 -45.51 -4.87
C PHE A 68 19.09 -46.98 -5.26
N SER A 69 18.95 -47.29 -6.55
CA SER A 69 19.42 -48.54 -7.11
C SER A 69 20.83 -48.29 -7.63
N GLY A 70 21.83 -48.61 -6.80
CA GLY A 70 23.18 -48.84 -7.28
C GLY A 70 23.23 -50.10 -8.14
#